data_AF-A0A937V3E2-F1
#
_entry.id   AF-A0A937V3E2-F1
#
_cell.length_a   1.000
_cell.length_b   1.000
_cell.length_c   1.000
_cell.angle_alpha   90.00
_cell.angle_beta   90.00
_cell.angle_gamma   90.00
#
_symmetry.space_group_name_H-M   'P 1'
#
loop_
_entity.id
_entity.type
_entity.pdbx_description
1 polymer ?
#
loop_
_entity_poly.entity_id
_entity_poly.type
_entity_poly.pdbx_seq_one_letter_code
_entity_poly.pdbx_strand_id
1 'polypeptide(L)'
;MKLRSFFSGLLIAVFAFLLLGAGEFYWIAAQSPLALLSQGMKNIPNAAMFVSKQAPAMVSLLVNPDKLEQFWQVVARPQERRRSRQELTQFKRSLLANTGLEYERDVKPWLGDEITIAVTTLDFDRDLLNGKQPGYLLAISTKDPERSREFLQLFWQKRAIAGNDLTFEQYQGVKLIYAAVPTGKKHAEEKLKQDKRKAFDSIPDDLFPIPALASAVVGDQFVLFANHPKVLRDAITNVQAVDLNLNNAKPYAQALDTLTQPRIGLTVVNLPQLTAWLEGSTLESTVKATGKAQAANVLDMKKAVIEPKYSTLAIALGLNPLGLMADTALLTADGSSTSKPSLTQPVAALQYLPAASLFSLLGTHLDSTWSSLSKDLAGYQVLSKLLDQPLDAVRSRWQLDLEKDVFDWVKGDYALGLLPNFTVEPVTNAKSKRQPISRRTPNLPTNDWIFIAERPTGEADKQAIAHLDDLAKTQGLSVGSLPLGDQMVSAWTRLTPSSGKNQAKTLQAEVQGVHTTVGNYELFTTSIETMDRVLKTGGNSLKNSDRFEQAIAPLLQPNNGYVYLDWTEGKAVLERQFPILKIIELVGKPLFNHLQSLSLSSYGMESGVQHSGVFLKLE
;
A
#
# COMPACT_ATOMS: atom_id res chain seq x y z
N MET A 1 -9.19 18.59 14.92
CA MET A 1 -9.41 17.12 14.89
C MET A 1 -8.64 16.49 16.05
N LYS A 2 -8.68 15.15 16.24
CA LYS A 2 -8.06 14.50 17.42
C LYS A 2 -6.63 14.04 17.10
N LEU A 3 -5.83 13.83 18.16
CA LEU A 3 -4.45 13.31 18.19
C LEU A 3 -4.17 12.11 17.24
N ARG A 4 -5.21 11.35 16.88
CA ARG A 4 -5.21 10.28 15.87
C ARG A 4 -4.87 10.74 14.44
N SER A 5 -5.10 12.00 14.05
CA SER A 5 -4.70 12.52 12.73
C SER A 5 -3.23 12.96 12.65
N PHE A 6 -2.59 13.20 13.79
CA PHE A 6 -1.18 13.59 13.83
C PHE A 6 -0.26 12.42 13.60
N PHE A 7 -0.35 11.38 14.44
CA PHE A 7 0.58 10.26 14.36
C PHE A 7 0.37 9.40 13.12
N SER A 8 -0.82 9.40 12.51
CA SER A 8 -1.00 8.91 11.14
C SER A 8 -0.28 9.80 10.14
N GLY A 9 -0.42 11.13 10.20
CA GLY A 9 0.38 12.07 9.41
C GLY A 9 1.89 11.86 9.55
N LEU A 10 2.40 11.62 10.77
CA LEU A 10 3.82 11.37 11.04
C LEU A 10 4.30 10.01 10.52
N LEU A 11 3.50 8.95 10.70
CA LEU A 11 3.83 7.60 10.24
C LEU A 11 3.79 7.53 8.71
N ILE A 12 2.79 8.17 8.08
CA ILE A 12 2.72 8.28 6.61
C ILE A 12 3.81 9.23 6.07
N ALA A 13 4.21 10.27 6.81
CA ALA A 13 5.37 11.10 6.46
C ALA A 13 6.70 10.34 6.52
N VAL A 14 6.89 9.43 7.49
CA VAL A 14 8.07 8.56 7.51
C VAL A 14 8.00 7.49 6.42
N PHE A 15 6.81 7.00 6.07
CA PHE A 15 6.61 6.22 4.84
C PHE A 15 7.00 7.01 3.57
N ALA A 16 6.66 8.30 3.50
CA ALA A 16 7.06 9.18 2.39
C ALA A 16 8.55 9.56 2.39
N PHE A 17 9.21 9.62 3.57
CA PHE A 17 10.67 9.75 3.67
C PHE A 17 11.40 8.48 3.20
N LEU A 18 10.87 7.31 3.56
CA LEU A 18 11.40 6.02 3.12
C LEU A 18 11.34 5.90 1.60
N LEU A 19 10.20 6.26 1.01
CA LEU A 19 9.90 6.00 -0.40
C LEU A 19 10.53 6.99 -1.42
N LEU A 20 11.79 7.42 -1.25
CA LEU A 20 12.46 8.29 -2.25
C LEU A 20 13.98 8.00 -2.47
N GLY A 21 14.38 7.47 -3.66
CA GLY A 21 15.78 7.44 -4.17
C GLY A 21 16.08 6.70 -5.51
N ALA A 22 16.28 7.41 -6.65
CA ALA A 22 16.80 6.91 -7.97
C ALA A 22 17.13 8.09 -8.94
N GLY A 23 17.43 7.98 -10.25
CA GLY A 23 18.48 7.22 -11.00
C GLY A 23 19.24 8.20 -11.97
N GLU A 24 20.51 8.14 -12.45
CA GLU A 24 21.83 7.48 -12.22
C GLU A 24 22.90 8.30 -13.03
N PHE A 25 24.24 8.32 -12.85
CA PHE A 25 25.24 7.74 -11.91
C PHE A 25 26.27 8.89 -11.59
N TYR A 26 27.63 8.91 -11.66
CA TYR A 26 28.76 8.02 -12.04
C TYR A 26 30.08 8.57 -11.39
N TRP A 27 31.18 7.78 -11.40
CA TRP A 27 32.57 8.11 -11.03
C TRP A 27 32.92 8.36 -9.54
N ILE A 28 34.21 8.19 -9.20
CA ILE A 28 34.83 8.33 -7.85
C ILE A 28 34.27 7.35 -6.78
N ALA A 29 34.57 6.06 -6.93
CA ALA A 29 34.00 4.96 -6.15
C ALA A 29 34.54 4.74 -4.70
N ALA A 30 35.25 5.70 -4.10
CA ALA A 30 35.88 5.54 -2.77
C ALA A 30 35.25 6.36 -1.64
N GLN A 31 34.42 7.36 -1.97
CA GLN A 31 33.70 8.23 -1.03
C GLN A 31 32.24 8.46 -1.50
N SER A 32 31.70 7.51 -2.26
CA SER A 32 30.52 7.73 -3.11
C SER A 32 29.20 7.42 -2.41
N PRO A 33 28.14 8.24 -2.60
CA PRO A 33 26.76 7.87 -2.24
C PRO A 33 26.29 6.55 -2.88
N LEU A 34 26.92 6.13 -3.98
CA LEU A 34 26.67 4.85 -4.66
C LEU A 34 26.99 3.63 -3.77
N ALA A 35 27.69 3.81 -2.65
CA ALA A 35 27.81 2.78 -1.63
C ALA A 35 26.45 2.34 -1.08
N LEU A 36 25.38 3.15 -1.18
CA LEU A 36 24.03 2.71 -0.79
C LEU A 36 23.44 1.61 -1.69
N LEU A 37 23.96 1.40 -2.91
CA LEU A 37 23.54 0.33 -3.82
C LEU A 37 24.29 -0.99 -3.55
N SER A 38 25.60 -0.92 -3.31
CA SER A 38 26.47 -2.10 -3.17
C SER A 38 26.84 -2.45 -1.72
N GLN A 39 26.71 -1.49 -0.80
CA GLN A 39 26.89 -1.61 0.65
C GLN A 39 25.66 -1.08 1.41
N GLY A 40 24.50 -0.96 0.75
CA GLY A 40 23.22 -0.62 1.41
C GLY A 40 23.04 -1.57 2.59
N MET A 41 23.14 -1.01 3.80
CA MET A 41 23.75 -1.77 4.87
C MET A 41 22.87 -2.95 5.29
N LYS A 42 23.47 -4.09 5.66
CA LYS A 42 22.78 -5.17 6.41
C LYS A 42 22.47 -4.74 7.86
N ASN A 43 22.20 -3.46 8.07
CA ASN A 43 21.83 -2.89 9.35
C ASN A 43 20.49 -3.46 9.79
N ILE A 44 20.44 -3.69 11.09
CA ILE A 44 19.23 -3.99 11.85
C ILE A 44 18.94 -2.71 12.64
N PRO A 45 17.68 -2.23 12.72
CA PRO A 45 17.33 -1.11 13.58
C PRO A 45 17.77 -1.35 15.02
N ASN A 46 18.76 -0.61 15.52
CA ASN A 46 19.20 -0.75 16.91
C ASN A 46 18.08 -0.30 17.87
N ALA A 47 17.26 0.68 17.46
CA ALA A 47 16.14 1.18 18.24
C ALA A 47 15.02 0.15 18.46
N ALA A 48 15.03 -0.99 17.76
CA ALA A 48 14.10 -2.09 18.04
C ALA A 48 14.28 -2.69 19.45
N MET A 49 15.37 -2.39 20.17
CA MET A 49 15.49 -2.65 21.61
C MET A 49 14.49 -1.88 22.48
N PHE A 50 14.03 -0.71 22.03
CA PHE A 50 13.02 0.10 22.72
C PHE A 50 11.59 -0.34 22.44
N VAL A 51 11.38 -1.11 21.36
CA VAL A 51 10.07 -1.51 20.87
C VAL A 51 9.70 -2.89 21.45
N SER A 52 8.50 -3.04 21.97
CA SER A 52 8.04 -4.35 22.47
C SER A 52 7.77 -5.32 21.33
N LYS A 53 8.02 -6.62 21.52
CA LYS A 53 7.62 -7.68 20.57
C LYS A 53 6.10 -7.80 20.34
N GLN A 54 5.28 -7.11 21.16
CA GLN A 54 3.82 -6.99 20.99
C GLN A 54 3.38 -5.66 20.34
N ALA A 55 4.32 -4.83 19.89
CA ALA A 55 4.02 -3.59 19.18
C ALA A 55 3.28 -3.87 17.86
N PRO A 56 2.13 -3.21 17.57
CA PRO A 56 1.44 -3.35 16.29
C PRO A 56 2.31 -3.08 15.05
N ALA A 57 3.18 -2.07 15.10
CA ALA A 57 4.07 -1.74 13.99
C ALA A 57 5.32 -0.96 14.44
N MET A 58 6.43 -1.20 13.74
CA MET A 58 7.66 -0.41 13.75
C MET A 58 8.05 -0.05 12.32
N VAL A 59 8.54 1.17 12.10
CA VAL A 59 9.04 1.69 10.83
C VAL A 59 10.38 2.37 11.09
N SER A 60 11.44 1.96 10.41
CA SER A 60 12.80 2.48 10.59
C SER A 60 13.42 2.89 9.27
N LEU A 61 13.94 4.12 9.21
CA LEU A 61 14.91 4.58 8.23
C LEU A 61 16.31 4.28 8.78
N LEU A 62 17.18 3.67 7.97
CA LEU A 62 18.51 3.16 8.34
C LEU A 62 19.65 3.90 7.61
N VAL A 63 19.34 5.07 7.05
CA VAL A 63 20.27 5.98 6.39
C VAL A 63 19.90 7.42 6.75
N ASN A 64 20.90 8.28 6.99
CA ASN A 64 20.64 9.70 7.23
C ASN A 64 19.94 10.35 6.00
N PRO A 65 18.87 11.15 6.18
CA PRO A 65 18.16 11.78 5.05
C PRO A 65 19.02 12.66 4.14
N ASP A 66 20.12 13.26 4.64
CA ASP A 66 21.04 14.02 3.79
C ASP A 66 21.94 13.12 2.92
N LYS A 67 22.18 11.86 3.32
CA LYS A 67 22.86 10.87 2.46
C LYS A 67 21.95 10.42 1.31
N LEU A 68 20.65 10.25 1.58
CA LEU A 68 19.65 10.05 0.52
C LEU A 68 19.58 11.27 -0.41
N GLU A 69 19.54 12.48 0.14
CA GLU A 69 19.57 13.72 -0.66
C GLU A 69 20.85 13.81 -1.53
N GLN A 70 22.01 13.40 -1.01
CA GLN A 70 23.26 13.36 -1.79
C GLN A 70 23.24 12.28 -2.89
N PHE A 71 22.70 11.09 -2.60
CA PHE A 71 22.45 10.05 -3.59
C PHE A 71 21.61 10.62 -4.73
N TRP A 72 20.38 11.09 -4.44
CA TRP A 72 19.49 11.77 -5.38
C TRP A 72 20.17 12.83 -6.26
N GLN A 73 21.09 13.62 -5.71
CA GLN A 73 21.75 14.73 -6.42
C GLN A 73 22.89 14.32 -7.34
N VAL A 74 23.61 13.24 -7.02
CA VAL A 74 24.55 12.60 -7.97
C VAL A 74 23.77 12.03 -9.14
N VAL A 75 22.64 11.41 -8.81
CA VAL A 75 21.91 10.43 -9.58
C VAL A 75 20.92 11.08 -10.57
N ALA A 76 19.94 11.88 -10.12
CA ALA A 76 18.90 12.49 -10.99
C ALA A 76 19.45 13.41 -12.12
N ARG A 77 18.67 13.67 -13.19
CA ARG A 77 19.18 14.43 -14.35
C ARG A 77 19.53 15.88 -13.99
N PRO A 78 20.54 16.51 -14.62
CA PRO A 78 21.01 17.87 -14.27
C PRO A 78 19.93 18.97 -14.23
N GLN A 79 18.88 18.84 -15.04
CA GLN A 79 17.76 19.79 -15.08
C GLN A 79 16.82 19.64 -13.88
N GLU A 80 16.56 18.41 -13.44
CA GLU A 80 15.65 18.10 -12.32
C GLU A 80 16.28 18.33 -10.93
N ARG A 81 17.61 18.25 -10.80
CA ARG A 81 18.34 18.43 -9.51
C ARG A 81 17.93 19.67 -8.72
N ARG A 82 17.61 20.78 -9.40
CA ARG A 82 17.12 22.02 -8.74
C ARG A 82 15.71 21.86 -8.18
N ARG A 83 14.81 21.23 -8.94
CA ARG A 83 13.43 20.95 -8.57
C ARG A 83 13.36 19.94 -7.42
N SER A 84 14.08 18.81 -7.52
CA SER A 84 14.17 17.79 -6.48
C SER A 84 14.65 18.38 -5.13
N ARG A 85 15.71 19.19 -5.13
CA ARG A 85 16.16 19.95 -3.93
C ARG A 85 15.07 20.85 -3.34
N GLN A 86 14.31 21.55 -4.18
CA GLN A 86 13.23 22.43 -3.73
C GLN A 86 12.04 21.65 -3.14
N GLU A 87 11.60 20.59 -3.82
CA GLU A 87 10.54 19.68 -3.35
C GLU A 87 10.92 19.05 -1.99
N LEU A 88 12.16 18.54 -1.85
CA LEU A 88 12.65 17.97 -0.60
C LEU A 88 12.83 19.02 0.52
N THR A 89 13.30 20.23 0.20
CA THR A 89 13.40 21.33 1.18
C THR A 89 12.03 21.76 1.68
N GLN A 90 11.03 21.84 0.78
CA GLN A 90 9.65 22.13 1.14
C GLN A 90 9.05 21.00 1.99
N PHE A 91 9.34 19.74 1.67
CA PHE A 91 8.92 18.58 2.45
C PHE A 91 9.53 18.60 3.86
N LYS A 92 10.87 18.69 3.99
CA LYS A 92 11.60 18.86 5.27
C LYS A 92 10.99 19.98 6.13
N ARG A 93 10.61 21.10 5.52
CA ARG A 93 9.92 22.23 6.19
C ARG A 93 8.48 21.90 6.61
N SER A 94 7.68 21.27 5.75
CA SER A 94 6.27 20.93 6.05
C SER A 94 6.11 19.95 7.23
N LEU A 95 7.11 19.11 7.48
CA LEU A 95 7.10 18.11 8.55
C LEU A 95 7.49 18.68 9.92
N LEU A 96 8.31 19.73 9.93
CA LEU A 96 8.66 20.49 11.13
C LEU A 96 7.80 21.75 11.30
N ALA A 97 6.84 21.99 10.40
CA ALA A 97 5.84 23.03 10.55
C ALA A 97 5.12 22.91 11.90
N ASN A 98 4.80 24.05 12.52
CA ASN A 98 4.12 24.14 13.81
C ASN A 98 4.88 23.49 15.00
N THR A 99 6.12 23.00 14.81
CA THR A 99 6.98 22.49 15.91
C THR A 99 7.90 23.55 16.52
N GLY A 100 8.13 24.66 15.79
CA GLY A 100 9.17 25.65 16.10
C GLY A 100 10.59 25.21 15.73
N LEU A 101 10.76 24.06 15.07
CA LEU A 101 12.05 23.51 14.65
C LEU A 101 12.33 23.74 13.16
N GLU A 102 13.62 23.83 12.83
CA GLU A 102 14.11 23.99 11.47
C GLU A 102 15.23 22.97 11.19
N TYR A 103 15.04 22.10 10.20
CA TYR A 103 15.84 20.88 10.02
C TYR A 103 17.36 21.13 10.01
N GLU A 104 17.80 22.09 9.19
CA GLU A 104 19.23 22.40 8.99
C GLU A 104 19.91 22.95 10.25
N ARG A 105 19.16 23.64 11.13
CA ARG A 105 19.68 24.24 12.37
C ARG A 105 19.54 23.32 13.58
N ASP A 106 18.35 22.75 13.79
CA ASP A 106 17.98 22.14 15.06
C ASP A 106 18.11 20.60 15.07
N VAL A 107 18.13 19.93 13.91
CA VAL A 107 18.08 18.46 13.81
C VAL A 107 19.34 17.90 13.12
N LYS A 108 19.65 18.42 11.93
CA LYS A 108 20.78 18.01 11.09
C LYS A 108 22.14 17.96 11.80
N PRO A 109 22.51 18.87 12.72
CA PRO A 109 23.85 18.85 13.33
C PRO A 109 24.16 17.57 14.13
N TRP A 110 23.14 16.94 14.72
CA TRP A 110 23.31 15.76 15.59
C TRP A 110 22.62 14.49 15.07
N LEU A 111 21.70 14.59 14.11
CA LEU A 111 21.00 13.45 13.53
C LEU A 111 21.96 12.37 12.99
N GLY A 112 21.86 11.14 13.51
CA GLY A 112 22.60 9.96 13.05
C GLY A 112 22.04 9.34 11.77
N ASP A 113 22.27 8.04 11.57
CA ASP A 113 21.78 7.30 10.39
C ASP A 113 20.43 6.58 10.61
N GLU A 114 20.04 6.30 11.85
CA GLU A 114 18.79 5.62 12.19
C GLU A 114 17.71 6.59 12.71
N ILE A 115 16.50 6.51 12.15
CA ILE A 115 15.26 7.16 12.63
C ILE A 115 14.16 6.10 12.67
N THR A 116 13.63 5.80 13.86
CA THR A 116 12.66 4.72 14.06
C THR A 116 11.40 5.24 14.73
N ILE A 117 10.22 4.93 14.16
CA ILE A 117 8.90 5.19 14.75
C ILE A 117 8.24 3.85 15.07
N ALA A 118 7.55 3.77 16.20
CA ALA A 118 6.72 2.61 16.54
C ALA A 118 5.37 3.01 17.13
N VAL A 119 4.33 2.25 16.77
CA VAL A 119 3.11 2.14 17.59
C VAL A 119 3.42 1.06 18.62
N THR A 120 3.68 1.44 19.87
CA THR A 120 4.22 0.53 20.90
C THR A 120 3.15 -0.30 21.59
N THR A 121 1.92 0.21 21.66
CA THR A 121 0.75 -0.44 22.27
C THR A 121 -0.53 0.14 21.69
N LEU A 122 -1.60 -0.67 21.66
CA LEU A 122 -2.96 -0.22 21.32
C LEU A 122 -3.53 0.76 22.35
N ASP A 123 -3.07 0.65 23.60
CA ASP A 123 -3.55 1.40 24.75
C ASP A 123 -2.43 1.54 25.80
N PHE A 124 -1.95 2.76 26.06
CA PHE A 124 -0.79 2.97 26.96
C PHE A 124 -1.17 3.16 28.43
N ASP A 125 -2.41 3.58 28.72
CA ASP A 125 -2.87 3.71 30.11
C ASP A 125 -3.65 2.50 30.62
N ARG A 126 -4.22 1.71 29.69
CA ARG A 126 -5.04 0.50 29.90
C ARG A 126 -6.40 0.80 30.53
N ASP A 127 -6.92 2.01 30.36
CA ASP A 127 -8.21 2.45 30.90
C ASP A 127 -9.35 2.29 29.88
N LEU A 128 -10.05 1.16 30.01
CA LEU A 128 -11.23 0.79 29.23
C LEU A 128 -12.36 1.84 29.26
N LEU A 129 -12.38 2.78 30.21
CA LEU A 129 -13.43 3.79 30.35
C LEU A 129 -13.19 5.03 29.49
N ASN A 130 -11.95 5.32 29.07
CA ASN A 130 -11.63 6.53 28.30
C ASN A 130 -11.46 6.28 26.77
N GLY A 131 -11.29 5.01 26.37
CA GLY A 131 -11.18 4.56 24.98
C GLY A 131 -9.72 4.44 24.52
N LYS A 132 -9.45 3.70 23.43
CA LYS A 132 -8.07 3.31 23.09
C LYS A 132 -7.16 4.53 22.86
N GLN A 133 -6.08 4.63 23.64
CA GLN A 133 -5.00 5.61 23.52
C GLN A 133 -3.69 4.93 23.10
N PRO A 134 -3.39 4.83 21.78
CA PRO A 134 -2.17 4.17 21.32
C PRO A 134 -0.90 4.86 21.84
N GLY A 135 0.10 4.05 22.18
CA GLY A 135 1.45 4.54 22.47
C GLY A 135 2.23 4.76 21.18
N TYR A 136 2.86 5.93 21.06
CA TYR A 136 3.72 6.27 19.94
C TYR A 136 5.12 6.63 20.45
N LEU A 137 6.13 5.99 19.87
CA LEU A 137 7.55 6.23 20.15
C LEU A 137 8.25 6.71 18.87
N LEU A 138 9.14 7.68 19.01
CA LEU A 138 10.10 8.12 18.01
C LEU A 138 11.50 8.03 18.65
N ALA A 139 12.35 7.19 18.09
CA ALA A 139 13.75 7.02 18.47
C ALA A 139 14.64 7.56 17.35
N ILE A 140 15.53 8.48 17.68
CA ILE A 140 16.45 9.12 16.73
C ILE A 140 17.87 8.84 17.20
N SER A 141 18.66 8.17 16.36
CA SER A 141 20.08 7.98 16.65
C SER A 141 20.84 9.31 16.59
N THR A 142 21.89 9.44 17.39
CA THR A 142 22.77 10.62 17.35
C THR A 142 24.16 10.28 16.81
N LYS A 143 24.71 11.19 15.99
CA LYS A 143 26.14 11.23 15.64
C LYS A 143 26.94 12.21 16.52
N ASP A 144 26.24 12.99 17.34
CA ASP A 144 26.80 14.07 18.16
C ASP A 144 26.01 14.13 19.49
N PRO A 145 26.44 13.37 20.51
CA PRO A 145 25.69 13.26 21.77
C PRO A 145 25.54 14.62 22.48
N GLU A 146 26.56 15.48 22.41
CA GLU A 146 26.56 16.80 23.04
C GLU A 146 25.54 17.73 22.41
N ARG A 147 25.56 17.90 21.08
CA ARG A 147 24.56 18.71 20.37
C ARG A 147 23.14 18.15 20.50
N SER A 148 22.97 16.84 20.59
CA SER A 148 21.65 16.24 20.81
C SER A 148 21.08 16.55 22.20
N ARG A 149 21.95 16.67 23.22
CA ARG A 149 21.59 17.10 24.58
C ARG A 149 21.34 18.60 24.64
N GLU A 150 22.14 19.42 23.96
CA GLU A 150 21.93 20.86 23.82
C GLU A 150 20.59 21.17 23.15
N PHE A 151 20.31 20.53 22.01
CA PHE A 151 19.03 20.61 21.31
C PHE A 151 17.85 20.29 22.24
N LEU A 152 17.93 19.20 23.01
CA LEU A 152 16.85 18.80 23.91
C LEU A 152 16.66 19.80 25.07
N GLN A 153 17.75 20.36 25.61
CA GLN A 153 17.69 21.42 26.62
C GLN A 153 17.01 22.69 26.06
N LEU A 154 17.43 23.16 24.88
CA LEU A 154 16.85 24.34 24.21
C LEU A 154 15.37 24.13 23.84
N PHE A 155 15.01 22.92 23.39
CA PHE A 155 13.63 22.54 23.10
C PHE A 155 12.71 22.66 24.32
N TRP A 156 13.16 22.17 25.48
CA TRP A 156 12.38 22.29 26.72
C TRP A 156 12.44 23.69 27.34
N GLN A 157 13.57 24.39 27.26
CA GLN A 157 13.69 25.77 27.74
C GLN A 157 12.68 26.70 27.03
N LYS A 158 12.56 26.59 25.70
CA LYS A 158 11.55 27.32 24.91
C LYS A 158 10.12 27.01 25.38
N ARG A 159 9.83 25.77 25.78
CA ARG A 159 8.50 25.34 26.28
C ARG A 159 8.22 25.81 27.71
N ALA A 160 9.22 25.82 28.60
CA ALA A 160 9.08 26.42 29.93
C ALA A 160 8.77 27.93 29.84
N ILE A 161 9.47 28.64 28.95
CA ILE A 161 9.22 30.06 28.67
C ILE A 161 7.81 30.29 28.08
N ALA A 162 7.29 29.33 27.31
CA ALA A 162 5.92 29.35 26.77
C ALA A 162 4.82 29.01 27.81
N GLY A 163 5.18 28.74 29.07
CA GLY A 163 4.23 28.47 30.16
C GLY A 163 3.84 27.00 30.34
N ASN A 164 4.60 26.04 29.77
CA ASN A 164 4.43 24.63 30.09
C ASN A 164 5.13 24.29 31.42
N ASP A 165 4.37 23.86 32.44
CA ASP A 165 4.93 23.21 33.62
C ASP A 165 5.71 21.95 33.20
N LEU A 166 7.01 21.89 33.51
CA LEU A 166 7.89 20.78 33.16
C LEU A 166 8.17 19.89 34.36
N THR A 167 7.97 18.59 34.17
CA THR A 167 8.38 17.56 35.12
C THR A 167 9.68 16.91 34.66
N PHE A 168 10.61 16.73 35.61
CA PHE A 168 11.85 16.01 35.43
C PHE A 168 11.81 14.75 36.31
N GLU A 169 11.91 13.58 35.69
CA GLU A 169 11.81 12.28 36.36
C GLU A 169 13.07 11.45 36.08
N GLN A 170 13.61 10.78 37.10
CA GLN A 170 14.72 9.85 36.95
C GLN A 170 14.17 8.42 37.00
N TYR A 171 14.22 7.69 35.89
CA TYR A 171 13.67 6.34 35.75
C TYR A 171 14.72 5.38 35.21
N GLN A 172 15.01 4.29 35.94
CA GLN A 172 15.95 3.24 35.52
C GLN A 172 17.34 3.76 35.08
N GLY A 173 17.80 4.89 35.64
CA GLY A 173 19.07 5.55 35.28
C GLY A 173 18.98 6.60 34.17
N VAL A 174 17.83 6.70 33.50
CA VAL A 174 17.55 7.66 32.42
C VAL A 174 16.79 8.87 32.96
N LYS A 175 17.14 10.08 32.51
CA LYS A 175 16.39 11.31 32.82
C LYS A 175 15.30 11.54 31.77
N LEU A 176 14.04 11.50 32.21
CA LEU A 176 12.87 11.85 31.43
C LEU A 176 12.54 13.34 31.65
N ILE A 177 12.08 13.99 30.58
CA ILE A 177 11.57 15.37 30.58
C ILE A 177 10.22 15.38 29.86
N TYR A 178 9.17 15.87 30.51
CA TYR A 178 7.83 15.95 29.94
C TYR A 178 7.05 17.15 30.48
N ALA A 179 6.09 17.65 29.70
CA ALA A 179 5.14 18.66 30.19
C ALA A 179 4.07 17.99 31.07
N ALA A 180 3.60 18.68 32.10
CA ALA A 180 2.58 18.18 33.02
C ALA A 180 1.29 17.80 32.26
N VAL A 181 0.98 16.50 32.23
CA VAL A 181 -0.23 15.97 31.61
C VAL A 181 -1.46 16.47 32.40
N PRO A 182 -2.45 17.14 31.80
CA PRO A 182 -3.59 17.73 32.53
C PRO A 182 -4.54 16.69 33.16
N THR A 183 -4.16 16.15 34.32
CA THR A 183 -4.93 15.13 35.05
C THR A 183 -6.14 15.73 35.75
N GLY A 184 -7.31 15.64 35.11
CA GLY A 184 -8.60 15.58 35.81
C GLY A 184 -9.55 16.77 35.62
N LYS A 185 -10.69 16.48 34.99
CA LYS A 185 -12.01 17.15 35.05
C LYS A 185 -12.10 18.66 34.71
N LYS A 186 -11.32 19.57 35.30
CA LYS A 186 -11.50 21.04 35.18
C LYS A 186 -11.54 21.54 33.73
N HIS A 187 -10.61 21.12 32.88
CA HIS A 187 -10.58 21.53 31.47
C HIS A 187 -11.79 21.07 30.63
N ALA A 188 -12.54 20.06 31.07
CA ALA A 188 -13.78 19.68 30.38
C ALA A 188 -14.86 20.76 30.54
N GLU A 189 -14.95 21.36 31.73
CA GLU A 189 -15.91 22.43 32.05
C GLU A 189 -15.49 23.78 31.46
N GLU A 190 -14.19 24.02 31.26
CA GLU A 190 -13.66 25.22 30.60
C GLU A 190 -13.85 25.16 29.07
N LYS A 191 -13.56 24.02 28.42
CA LYS A 191 -13.79 23.89 26.97
C LYS A 191 -15.26 24.05 26.60
N LEU A 192 -16.18 23.48 27.39
CA LEU A 192 -17.63 23.70 27.20
C LEU A 192 -18.07 25.17 27.29
N LYS A 193 -17.27 26.06 27.91
CA LYS A 193 -17.53 27.51 27.98
C LYS A 193 -16.91 28.29 26.82
N GLN A 194 -15.82 27.82 26.21
CA GLN A 194 -15.19 28.46 25.05
C GLN A 194 -15.80 28.04 23.70
N ASP A 195 -16.21 26.78 23.53
CA ASP A 195 -16.73 26.24 22.25
C ASP A 195 -18.00 26.95 21.73
N LYS A 196 -18.68 27.76 22.55
CA LYS A 196 -19.87 28.53 22.14
C LYS A 196 -19.58 29.86 21.43
N ARG A 197 -18.31 30.19 21.12
CA ARG A 197 -17.95 31.51 20.53
C ARG A 197 -17.03 31.49 19.29
N LYS A 198 -16.65 30.32 18.77
CA LYS A 198 -15.96 30.23 17.46
C LYS A 198 -16.55 29.08 16.64
N ALA A 199 -17.16 29.42 15.51
CA ALA A 199 -17.69 28.47 14.55
C ALA A 199 -17.14 28.80 13.15
N PHE A 200 -16.68 27.75 12.46
CA PHE A 200 -16.20 27.72 11.07
C PHE A 200 -14.88 28.45 10.74
N ASP A 201 -14.30 27.99 9.62
CA ASP A 201 -13.18 28.54 8.83
C ASP A 201 -11.79 28.70 9.49
N SER A 202 -11.46 27.84 10.45
CA SER A 202 -10.06 27.57 10.84
C SER A 202 -9.68 26.10 10.65
N ILE A 203 -8.55 25.87 9.99
CA ILE A 203 -7.90 24.55 9.87
C ILE A 203 -7.47 24.12 11.28
N PRO A 204 -7.62 22.85 11.70
CA PRO A 204 -7.27 22.44 13.05
C PRO A 204 -5.78 22.66 13.37
N ASP A 205 -5.53 23.33 14.49
CA ASP A 205 -4.18 23.66 14.96
C ASP A 205 -3.30 22.43 15.26
N ASP A 206 -2.00 22.65 15.03
CA ASP A 206 -0.84 21.84 15.38
C ASP A 206 -0.77 20.37 14.95
N LEU A 207 0.44 20.01 14.48
CA LEU A 207 0.82 18.61 14.34
C LEU A 207 0.77 17.95 15.73
N PHE A 208 1.58 18.39 16.70
CA PHE A 208 1.58 17.82 18.04
C PHE A 208 0.49 18.47 18.92
N PRO A 209 -0.51 17.75 19.46
CA PRO A 209 -1.27 18.28 20.59
C PRO A 209 -0.33 18.34 21.80
N ILE A 210 0.06 19.55 22.17
CA ILE A 210 1.23 19.84 23.02
C ILE A 210 1.25 19.20 24.44
N PRO A 211 0.14 19.00 25.18
CA PRO A 211 0.22 18.83 26.65
C PRO A 211 0.57 17.42 27.17
N ALA A 212 1.16 16.53 26.37
CA ALA A 212 1.56 15.20 26.82
C ALA A 212 2.90 14.68 26.26
N LEU A 213 3.62 15.48 25.46
CA LEU A 213 4.92 15.07 24.91
C LEU A 213 5.93 14.77 26.03
N ALA A 214 6.62 13.65 25.91
CA ALA A 214 7.73 13.24 26.77
C ALA A 214 8.99 12.98 25.93
N SER A 215 10.16 13.11 26.56
CA SER A 215 11.45 12.83 25.93
C SER A 215 12.49 12.28 26.92
N ALA A 216 13.53 11.64 26.39
CA ALA A 216 14.70 11.19 27.13
C ALA A 216 15.93 11.11 26.20
N VAL A 217 17.15 11.16 26.76
CA VAL A 217 18.37 10.75 26.08
C VAL A 217 18.84 9.44 26.70
N VAL A 218 19.05 8.41 25.90
CA VAL A 218 19.50 7.08 26.36
C VAL A 218 20.93 6.84 25.90
N GLY A 219 21.84 6.79 26.88
CA GLY A 219 23.28 6.72 26.66
C GLY A 219 23.80 7.90 25.84
N ASP A 220 24.73 7.59 24.93
CA ASP A 220 25.27 8.49 23.90
C ASP A 220 24.75 8.12 22.50
N GLN A 221 23.68 7.31 22.41
CA GLN A 221 23.23 6.72 21.14
C GLN A 221 21.87 7.23 20.65
N PHE A 222 20.91 7.48 21.54
CA PHE A 222 19.53 7.78 21.14
C PHE A 222 18.90 8.96 21.88
N VAL A 223 18.18 9.81 21.13
CA VAL A 223 17.15 10.71 21.65
C VAL A 223 15.79 10.06 21.43
N LEU A 224 15.01 9.89 22.50
CA LEU A 224 13.66 9.35 22.45
C LEU A 224 12.62 10.45 22.66
N PHE A 225 11.53 10.38 21.90
CA PHE A 225 10.31 11.16 22.10
C PHE A 225 9.10 10.23 22.11
N ALA A 226 8.11 10.51 22.96
CA ALA A 226 6.86 9.75 22.99
C ALA A 226 5.65 10.61 23.32
N ASN A 227 4.45 10.14 22.97
CA ASN A 227 3.19 10.83 23.23
C ASN A 227 2.73 10.82 24.70
N HIS A 228 3.42 10.10 25.59
CA HIS A 228 3.16 10.06 27.03
C HIS A 228 4.38 9.49 27.80
N PRO A 229 4.70 9.94 29.03
CA PRO A 229 5.85 9.42 29.78
C PRO A 229 5.76 7.92 30.14
N LYS A 230 4.56 7.32 30.21
CA LYS A 230 4.42 5.84 30.34
C LYS A 230 5.14 5.12 29.18
N VAL A 231 4.99 5.61 27.94
CA VAL A 231 5.57 4.98 26.74
C VAL A 231 7.10 5.04 26.76
N LEU A 232 7.71 6.07 27.36
CA LEU A 232 9.16 6.07 27.59
C LEU A 232 9.60 5.09 28.66
N ARG A 233 8.85 4.96 29.77
CA ARG A 233 9.15 3.96 30.80
C ARG A 233 9.06 2.53 30.26
N ASP A 234 8.04 2.25 29.46
CA ASP A 234 7.89 0.97 28.75
C ASP A 234 9.07 0.76 27.78
N ALA A 235 9.46 1.78 27.01
CA ALA A 235 10.57 1.73 26.07
C ALA A 235 11.94 1.48 26.76
N ILE A 236 12.20 2.12 27.90
CA ILE A 236 13.44 1.90 28.67
C ILE A 236 13.40 0.52 29.34
N THR A 237 12.23 0.07 29.82
CA THR A 237 12.05 -1.27 30.37
C THR A 237 12.32 -2.37 29.33
N ASN A 238 11.93 -2.18 28.07
CA ASN A 238 12.24 -3.11 26.97
C ASN A 238 13.76 -3.30 26.75
N VAL A 239 14.58 -2.30 27.05
CA VAL A 239 16.06 -2.44 26.97
C VAL A 239 16.60 -3.30 28.12
N GLN A 240 16.06 -3.16 29.33
CA GLN A 240 16.51 -3.92 30.50
C GLN A 240 15.96 -5.36 30.51
N ALA A 241 14.68 -5.53 30.17
CA ALA A 241 14.02 -6.82 30.07
C ALA A 241 14.09 -7.33 28.62
N VAL A 242 15.25 -7.87 28.25
CA VAL A 242 15.59 -8.24 26.86
C VAL A 242 14.54 -9.13 26.18
N ASP A 243 13.91 -10.05 26.93
CA ASP A 243 12.84 -10.93 26.43
C ASP A 243 11.57 -10.17 25.98
N LEU A 244 11.38 -8.90 26.34
CA LEU A 244 10.19 -8.13 25.98
C LEU A 244 10.36 -7.34 24.67
N ASN A 245 11.59 -7.07 24.24
CA ASN A 245 11.87 -6.25 23.07
C ASN A 245 11.78 -7.00 21.74
N LEU A 246 11.70 -6.24 20.65
CA LEU A 246 11.56 -6.75 19.30
C LEU A 246 12.83 -7.47 18.81
N ASN A 247 14.03 -7.01 19.23
CA ASN A 247 15.31 -7.64 18.86
C ASN A 247 15.39 -9.13 19.24
N ASN A 248 14.77 -9.54 20.34
CA ASN A 248 14.75 -10.94 20.78
C ASN A 248 13.46 -11.70 20.36
N ALA A 249 12.64 -11.14 19.48
CA ALA A 249 11.47 -11.80 18.94
C ALA A 249 11.86 -12.76 17.80
N LYS A 250 11.59 -14.07 17.94
CA LYS A 250 11.91 -15.07 16.89
C LYS A 250 11.40 -14.69 15.48
N PRO A 251 10.15 -14.18 15.29
CA PRO A 251 9.68 -13.77 13.97
C PRO A 251 10.45 -12.58 13.39
N TYR A 252 11.00 -11.69 14.24
CA TYR A 252 11.82 -10.57 13.79
C TYR A 252 13.20 -11.04 13.30
N ALA A 253 13.85 -11.96 14.04
CA ALA A 253 15.10 -12.58 13.61
C ALA A 253 14.91 -13.35 12.28
N GLN A 254 13.91 -14.23 12.20
CA GLN A 254 13.60 -15.00 10.98
C GLN A 254 13.31 -14.11 9.76
N ALA A 255 12.65 -12.96 9.97
CA ALA A 255 12.44 -11.97 8.91
C ALA A 255 13.74 -11.26 8.48
N LEU A 256 14.65 -10.98 9.41
CA LEU A 256 15.93 -10.32 9.11
C LEU A 256 16.94 -11.24 8.44
N ASP A 257 17.00 -12.51 8.84
CA ASP A 257 17.89 -13.53 8.28
C ASP A 257 17.58 -13.78 6.78
N THR A 258 16.29 -13.70 6.43
CA THR A 258 15.79 -13.93 5.07
C THR A 258 15.78 -12.67 4.20
N LEU A 259 15.55 -11.48 4.78
CA LEU A 259 15.71 -10.19 4.10
C LEU A 259 17.20 -9.84 3.92
N THR A 260 17.85 -10.55 3.00
CA THR A 260 19.30 -10.47 2.75
C THR A 260 19.75 -9.28 1.90
N GLN A 261 18.82 -8.61 1.19
CA GLN A 261 19.11 -7.54 0.24
C GLN A 261 19.56 -6.21 0.90
N PRO A 262 20.33 -5.37 0.18
CA PRO A 262 20.73 -4.04 0.63
C PRO A 262 19.53 -3.13 0.93
N ARG A 263 19.54 -2.47 2.10
CA ARG A 263 18.40 -1.67 2.57
C ARG A 263 18.76 -0.28 3.09
N ILE A 264 17.85 0.66 2.85
CA ILE A 264 17.77 1.99 3.46
C ILE A 264 16.73 2.06 4.58
N GLY A 265 15.90 1.04 4.76
CA GLY A 265 14.90 1.01 5.83
C GLY A 265 14.26 -0.35 6.04
N LEU A 266 13.55 -0.48 7.16
CA LEU A 266 12.83 -1.69 7.57
C LEU A 266 11.50 -1.31 8.23
N THR A 267 10.40 -1.84 7.71
CA THR A 267 9.09 -1.88 8.38
C THR A 267 8.83 -3.28 8.94
N VAL A 268 8.24 -3.37 10.12
CA VAL A 268 7.78 -4.62 10.74
C VAL A 268 6.38 -4.41 11.32
N VAL A 269 5.47 -5.32 10.99
CA VAL A 269 4.05 -5.26 11.37
C VAL A 269 3.67 -6.57 12.05
N ASN A 270 3.10 -6.48 13.25
CA ASN A 270 2.44 -7.59 13.92
C ASN A 270 0.98 -7.62 13.44
N LEU A 271 0.64 -8.55 12.55
CA LEU A 271 -0.62 -8.51 11.80
C LEU A 271 -1.86 -8.65 12.71
N PRO A 272 -1.93 -9.58 13.68
CA PRO A 272 -3.03 -9.64 14.65
C PRO A 272 -3.18 -8.38 15.52
N GLN A 273 -2.07 -7.75 15.91
CA GLN A 273 -2.12 -6.51 16.69
C GLN A 273 -2.56 -5.32 15.83
N LEU A 274 -2.18 -5.27 14.54
CA LEU A 274 -2.64 -4.26 13.60
C LEU A 274 -4.13 -4.41 13.26
N THR A 275 -4.66 -5.62 13.06
CA THR A 275 -6.11 -5.80 12.87
C THR A 275 -6.88 -5.40 14.13
N ALA A 276 -6.43 -5.79 15.33
CA ALA A 276 -7.05 -5.37 16.60
C ALA A 276 -6.99 -3.84 16.87
N TRP A 277 -6.07 -3.12 16.21
CA TRP A 277 -6.04 -1.66 16.16
C TRP A 277 -7.11 -1.10 15.22
N LEU A 278 -7.12 -1.57 13.97
CA LEU A 278 -8.01 -1.10 12.92
C LEU A 278 -9.48 -1.41 13.22
N GLU A 279 -9.80 -2.65 13.60
CA GLU A 279 -11.15 -3.09 13.97
C GLU A 279 -11.65 -2.34 15.21
N GLY A 280 -10.79 -2.16 16.21
CA GLY A 280 -11.07 -1.38 17.42
C GLY A 280 -11.46 0.07 17.13
N SER A 281 -10.99 0.65 16.02
CA SER A 281 -11.40 1.99 15.59
C SER A 281 -12.85 2.05 15.07
N THR A 282 -13.38 0.94 14.53
CA THR A 282 -14.73 0.90 13.93
C THR A 282 -15.83 0.74 14.98
N LEU A 283 -15.58 -0.06 16.02
CA LEU A 283 -16.49 -0.25 17.17
C LEU A 283 -16.69 1.05 17.97
N GLU A 284 -15.66 1.90 18.04
CA GLU A 284 -15.74 3.20 18.70
C GLU A 284 -16.71 4.19 18.02
N SER A 285 -17.01 4.00 16.73
CA SER A 285 -17.96 4.83 15.96
C SER A 285 -19.42 4.45 16.24
N THR A 286 -19.75 3.15 16.26
CA THR A 286 -21.12 2.68 16.51
C THR A 286 -21.58 2.98 17.94
N VAL A 287 -20.74 2.71 18.95
CA VAL A 287 -21.07 2.97 20.37
C VAL A 287 -21.29 4.46 20.68
N LYS A 288 -20.77 5.37 19.83
CA LYS A 288 -21.00 6.82 19.94
C LYS A 288 -22.20 7.31 19.12
N ALA A 289 -22.79 6.46 18.27
CA ALA A 289 -23.99 6.75 17.50
C ALA A 289 -25.28 6.28 18.21
N THR A 290 -25.27 5.13 18.88
CA THR A 290 -26.42 4.62 19.68
C THR A 290 -26.19 4.79 21.18
N GLY A 291 -26.90 5.74 21.78
CA GLY A 291 -26.78 6.03 23.21
C GLY A 291 -27.26 4.89 24.12
N LYS A 292 -26.34 4.31 24.90
CA LYS A 292 -26.59 3.47 26.11
C LYS A 292 -27.71 2.40 25.99
N ALA A 293 -27.74 1.59 24.93
CA ALA A 293 -28.77 0.54 24.78
C ALA A 293 -28.31 -0.80 24.17
N GLN A 294 -27.01 -1.13 24.15
CA GLN A 294 -26.52 -2.35 23.45
C GLN A 294 -25.28 -3.04 24.06
N ALA A 295 -25.07 -2.93 25.37
CA ALA A 295 -23.96 -3.62 26.06
C ALA A 295 -24.21 -5.13 26.33
N ALA A 296 -25.43 -5.64 26.10
CA ALA A 296 -25.83 -6.99 26.52
C ALA A 296 -25.72 -8.08 25.43
N ASN A 297 -25.79 -7.74 24.14
CA ASN A 297 -25.96 -8.71 23.05
C ASN A 297 -24.65 -9.18 22.39
N VAL A 298 -23.49 -8.93 22.99
CA VAL A 298 -22.17 -9.27 22.40
C VAL A 298 -21.74 -10.72 22.73
N LEU A 299 -22.41 -11.38 23.67
CA LEU A 299 -21.98 -12.69 24.22
C LEU A 299 -22.28 -13.92 23.35
N ASP A 300 -23.11 -13.81 22.31
CA ASP A 300 -23.59 -14.99 21.55
C ASP A 300 -23.32 -14.90 20.04
N MET A 301 -22.09 -14.54 19.68
CA MET A 301 -21.56 -14.72 18.32
C MET A 301 -20.37 -15.67 18.32
N LYS A 302 -20.64 -16.96 18.58
CA LYS A 302 -19.75 -18.07 18.20
C LYS A 302 -19.70 -18.26 16.67
N LYS A 303 -19.22 -17.25 15.94
CA LYS A 303 -18.55 -17.52 14.67
C LYS A 303 -17.28 -18.30 14.98
N ALA A 304 -16.97 -19.32 14.17
CA ALA A 304 -15.66 -19.94 14.23
C ALA A 304 -14.60 -18.87 13.95
N VAL A 305 -13.73 -18.61 14.92
CA VAL A 305 -12.60 -17.69 14.75
C VAL A 305 -11.57 -18.44 13.91
N ILE A 306 -11.54 -18.14 12.61
CA ILE A 306 -10.50 -18.61 11.71
C ILE A 306 -9.20 -17.94 12.18
N GLU A 307 -8.25 -18.71 12.68
CA GLU A 307 -6.99 -18.16 13.18
C GLU A 307 -6.18 -17.56 12.02
N PRO A 308 -5.59 -16.36 12.19
CA PRO A 308 -4.87 -15.67 11.13
C PRO A 308 -3.56 -16.42 10.81
N LYS A 309 -3.45 -16.95 9.58
CA LYS A 309 -2.30 -17.75 9.12
C LYS A 309 -0.96 -17.04 9.29
N TYR A 310 -0.90 -15.72 9.08
CA TYR A 310 0.31 -14.91 9.14
C TYR A 310 0.37 -14.04 10.39
N SER A 311 1.49 -14.13 11.11
CA SER A 311 1.74 -13.40 12.36
C SER A 311 2.42 -12.06 12.13
N THR A 312 3.39 -12.02 11.20
CA THR A 312 4.34 -10.91 11.06
C THR A 312 4.60 -10.63 9.59
N LEU A 313 4.59 -9.35 9.21
CA LEU A 313 5.06 -8.88 7.92
C LEU A 313 6.25 -7.94 8.14
N ALA A 314 7.41 -8.28 7.57
CA ALA A 314 8.53 -7.37 7.45
C ALA A 314 8.70 -6.93 5.98
N ILE A 315 9.14 -5.68 5.80
CA ILE A 315 9.41 -5.07 4.50
C ILE A 315 10.75 -4.34 4.62
N ALA A 316 11.78 -4.83 3.93
CA ALA A 316 13.03 -4.11 3.74
C ALA A 316 12.90 -3.22 2.50
N LEU A 317 13.19 -1.93 2.62
CA LEU A 317 13.20 -1.00 1.48
C LEU A 317 14.65 -0.73 1.07
N GLY A 318 14.95 -0.91 -0.21
CA GLY A 318 16.24 -0.69 -0.84
C GLY A 318 16.15 0.26 -2.04
N LEU A 319 17.32 0.73 -2.50
CA LEU A 319 17.44 1.62 -3.66
C LEU A 319 17.73 0.81 -4.92
N ASN A 320 17.25 1.29 -6.07
CA ASN A 320 17.52 0.69 -7.37
C ASN A 320 17.83 1.79 -8.41
N PRO A 321 18.68 1.51 -9.42
CA PRO A 321 18.94 2.43 -10.54
C PRO A 321 17.70 3.07 -11.18
N LEU A 322 16.56 2.40 -11.23
CA LEU A 322 15.33 2.86 -11.89
C LEU A 322 14.18 3.18 -10.90
N GLY A 323 14.43 3.15 -9.59
CA GLY A 323 13.39 3.37 -8.60
C GLY A 323 13.69 2.77 -7.23
N LEU A 324 12.67 2.21 -6.58
CA LEU A 324 12.79 1.61 -5.25
C LEU A 324 12.36 0.15 -5.24
N MET A 325 13.09 -0.67 -4.51
CA MET A 325 12.79 -2.09 -4.31
C MET A 325 12.32 -2.31 -2.87
N ALA A 326 11.22 -3.04 -2.68
CA ALA A 326 10.74 -3.45 -1.37
C ALA A 326 10.66 -4.99 -1.32
N ASP A 327 11.61 -5.60 -0.63
CA ASP A 327 11.63 -7.04 -0.36
C ASP A 327 10.81 -7.35 0.90
N THR A 328 9.97 -8.37 0.86
CA THR A 328 9.08 -8.74 1.96
C THR A 328 9.38 -10.13 2.53
N ALA A 329 9.13 -10.26 3.82
CA ALA A 329 9.09 -11.52 4.55
C ALA A 329 7.75 -11.57 5.31
N LEU A 330 6.83 -12.41 4.84
CA LEU A 330 5.51 -12.63 5.44
C LEU A 330 5.50 -13.98 6.15
N LEU A 331 5.52 -13.96 7.48
CA LEU A 331 5.74 -15.14 8.32
C LEU A 331 4.43 -15.76 8.77
N THR A 332 4.29 -17.07 8.56
CA THR A 332 3.20 -17.87 9.12
C THR A 332 3.28 -17.93 10.65
N ALA A 333 2.15 -18.20 11.30
CA ALA A 333 2.06 -18.44 12.73
C ALA A 333 2.53 -19.86 13.13
N ASP A 334 2.50 -20.81 12.19
CA ASP A 334 2.92 -22.20 12.38
C ASP A 334 4.41 -22.47 12.07
N GLY A 335 5.07 -21.57 11.32
CA GLY A 335 6.46 -21.71 10.89
C GLY A 335 6.76 -22.92 9.98
N SER A 336 5.74 -23.60 9.43
CA SER A 336 5.87 -24.96 8.90
C SER A 336 5.35 -25.17 7.47
N SER A 337 5.19 -24.09 6.71
CA SER A 337 4.79 -24.13 5.29
C SER A 337 5.97 -23.88 4.34
N THR A 338 5.95 -24.46 3.14
CA THR A 338 6.97 -24.25 2.09
C THR A 338 6.36 -24.48 0.71
N SER A 339 6.63 -23.58 -0.24
CA SER A 339 6.18 -23.67 -1.63
C SER A 339 7.27 -23.11 -2.56
N LYS A 340 7.57 -23.83 -3.65
CA LYS A 340 8.55 -23.39 -4.63
C LYS A 340 7.87 -22.62 -5.77
N PRO A 341 8.47 -21.52 -6.25
CA PRO A 341 7.94 -20.79 -7.39
C PRO A 341 8.07 -21.58 -8.71
N SER A 342 7.14 -21.34 -9.65
CA SER A 342 7.03 -22.09 -10.92
C SER A 342 7.72 -21.43 -12.12
N LEU A 343 7.70 -20.09 -12.22
CA LEU A 343 8.06 -19.36 -13.44
C LEU A 343 9.50 -18.84 -13.41
N THR A 344 10.30 -19.25 -14.40
CA THR A 344 11.64 -18.70 -14.69
C THR A 344 11.62 -17.59 -15.75
N GLN A 345 10.48 -17.37 -16.42
CA GLN A 345 10.27 -16.33 -17.43
C GLN A 345 8.80 -15.85 -17.36
N PRO A 346 8.46 -14.68 -17.91
CA PRO A 346 7.06 -14.27 -18.06
C PRO A 346 6.25 -15.24 -18.93
N VAL A 347 4.99 -15.44 -18.56
CA VAL A 347 4.02 -16.33 -19.25
C VAL A 347 3.87 -15.99 -20.73
N ALA A 348 3.67 -17.00 -21.59
CA ALA A 348 3.50 -16.79 -23.02
C ALA A 348 2.15 -16.14 -23.37
N ALA A 349 1.14 -16.25 -22.49
CA ALA A 349 -0.13 -15.50 -22.56
C ALA A 349 0.07 -13.98 -22.75
N LEU A 350 1.19 -13.43 -22.25
CA LEU A 350 1.57 -12.01 -22.34
C LEU A 350 1.62 -11.47 -23.78
N GLN A 351 1.76 -12.33 -24.79
CA GLN A 351 1.80 -11.91 -26.20
C GLN A 351 0.44 -11.47 -26.77
N TYR A 352 -0.67 -11.81 -26.11
CA TYR A 352 -2.02 -11.35 -26.47
C TYR A 352 -2.49 -10.14 -25.64
N LEU A 353 -1.71 -9.75 -24.64
CA LEU A 353 -2.03 -8.63 -23.77
C LEU A 353 -1.48 -7.31 -24.39
N PRO A 354 -2.30 -6.30 -24.70
CA PRO A 354 -1.81 -5.06 -25.32
C PRO A 354 -0.82 -4.30 -24.43
N ALA A 355 0.22 -3.72 -25.02
CA ALA A 355 1.24 -2.94 -24.30
C ALA A 355 0.68 -1.72 -23.52
N ALA A 356 -0.52 -1.24 -23.88
CA ALA A 356 -1.23 -0.15 -23.21
C ALA A 356 -2.10 -0.61 -22.00
N SER A 357 -1.87 -1.80 -21.46
CA SER A 357 -2.61 -2.30 -20.30
C SER A 357 -2.28 -1.50 -19.04
N LEU A 358 -3.33 -0.90 -18.46
CA LEU A 358 -3.24 -0.07 -17.25
C LEU A 358 -2.83 -0.91 -16.03
N PHE A 359 -3.39 -2.11 -15.94
CA PHE A 359 -3.11 -3.10 -14.92
C PHE A 359 -2.97 -4.45 -15.58
N SER A 360 -2.12 -5.32 -15.02
CA SER A 360 -1.93 -6.68 -15.49
C SER A 360 -1.66 -7.62 -14.31
N LEU A 361 -2.28 -8.81 -14.34
CA LEU A 361 -1.99 -9.93 -13.45
C LEU A 361 -1.64 -11.14 -14.32
N LEU A 362 -0.47 -11.72 -14.09
CA LEU A 362 0.17 -12.72 -14.96
C LEU A 362 0.64 -13.89 -14.09
N GLY A 363 0.38 -15.14 -14.48
CA GLY A 363 0.83 -16.29 -13.71
C GLY A 363 0.42 -17.65 -14.28
N THR A 364 0.63 -18.69 -13.48
CA THR A 364 0.22 -20.08 -13.74
C THR A 364 -0.65 -20.59 -12.61
N HIS A 365 -1.48 -21.62 -12.84
CA HIS A 365 -2.29 -22.26 -11.78
C HIS A 365 -3.17 -21.26 -11.02
N LEU A 366 -4.06 -20.57 -11.73
CA LEU A 366 -5.00 -19.62 -11.11
C LEU A 366 -5.94 -20.34 -10.13
N ASP A 367 -6.32 -21.58 -10.45
CA ASP A 367 -7.07 -22.51 -9.59
C ASP A 367 -6.51 -22.57 -8.15
N SER A 368 -5.26 -23.01 -8.01
CA SER A 368 -4.62 -23.24 -6.71
C SER A 368 -4.12 -21.94 -6.08
N THR A 369 -3.73 -20.96 -6.89
CA THR A 369 -3.34 -19.61 -6.42
C THR A 369 -4.52 -18.89 -5.80
N TRP A 370 -5.69 -18.93 -6.45
CA TRP A 370 -6.91 -18.32 -5.96
C TRP A 370 -7.41 -19.01 -4.68
N SER A 371 -7.54 -20.34 -4.70
CA SER A 371 -8.02 -21.12 -3.56
C SER A 371 -7.10 -20.98 -2.33
N SER A 372 -5.78 -20.84 -2.55
CA SER A 372 -4.83 -20.53 -1.48
C SER A 372 -5.03 -19.12 -0.93
N LEU A 373 -5.19 -18.12 -1.79
CA LEU A 373 -5.35 -16.71 -1.39
C LEU A 373 -6.66 -16.48 -0.62
N SER A 374 -7.78 -17.04 -1.08
CA SER A 374 -9.09 -16.90 -0.41
C SER A 374 -9.08 -17.54 0.98
N LYS A 375 -8.52 -18.76 1.08
CA LYS A 375 -8.33 -19.48 2.36
C LYS A 375 -7.40 -18.75 3.32
N ASP A 376 -6.27 -18.24 2.83
CA ASP A 376 -5.28 -17.52 3.63
C ASP A 376 -5.82 -16.20 4.19
N LEU A 377 -6.65 -15.49 3.42
CA LEU A 377 -7.25 -14.21 3.81
C LEU A 377 -8.52 -14.36 4.67
N ALA A 378 -9.10 -15.55 4.79
CA ALA A 378 -10.32 -15.80 5.55
C ALA A 378 -10.19 -15.46 7.06
N GLY A 379 -8.98 -15.48 7.62
CA GLY A 379 -8.70 -15.02 8.99
C GLY A 379 -8.72 -13.50 9.20
N TYR A 380 -8.82 -12.70 8.12
CA TYR A 380 -8.66 -11.24 8.15
C TYR A 380 -9.91 -10.55 7.60
N GLN A 381 -10.90 -10.30 8.46
CA GLN A 381 -12.24 -9.81 8.08
C GLN A 381 -12.29 -8.51 7.24
N VAL A 382 -11.23 -7.70 7.28
CA VAL A 382 -11.11 -6.47 6.48
C VAL A 382 -10.56 -6.79 5.08
N LEU A 383 -9.63 -7.74 4.97
CA LEU A 383 -9.01 -8.13 3.69
C LEU A 383 -9.92 -9.06 2.89
N SER A 384 -10.59 -10.03 3.54
CA SER A 384 -11.56 -10.89 2.84
C SER A 384 -12.63 -10.03 2.16
N LYS A 385 -13.28 -9.10 2.89
CA LYS A 385 -14.31 -8.22 2.32
C LYS A 385 -13.83 -7.38 1.13
N LEU A 386 -12.55 -7.02 1.08
CA LEU A 386 -11.97 -6.29 -0.05
C LEU A 386 -11.78 -7.19 -1.29
N LEU A 387 -11.52 -8.48 -1.09
CA LEU A 387 -11.45 -9.53 -2.11
C LEU A 387 -12.85 -9.99 -2.57
N ASP A 388 -13.75 -10.21 -1.61
CA ASP A 388 -15.10 -10.78 -1.79
C ASP A 388 -16.02 -9.82 -2.58
N GLN A 389 -15.99 -8.52 -2.27
CA GLN A 389 -16.90 -7.52 -2.86
C GLN A 389 -16.93 -7.47 -4.40
N PRO A 390 -15.80 -7.40 -5.14
CA PRO A 390 -15.84 -7.42 -6.61
C PRO A 390 -16.37 -8.75 -7.18
N LEU A 391 -16.12 -9.87 -6.50
CA LEU A 391 -16.57 -11.20 -6.93
C LEU A 391 -18.07 -11.36 -6.72
N ASP A 392 -18.59 -10.97 -5.56
CA ASP A 392 -20.02 -10.95 -5.27
C ASP A 392 -20.78 -10.00 -6.19
N ALA A 393 -20.16 -8.90 -6.63
CA ALA A 393 -20.72 -8.02 -7.66
C ALA A 393 -20.81 -8.70 -9.04
N VAL A 394 -19.84 -9.54 -9.42
CA VAL A 394 -19.92 -10.38 -10.63
C VAL A 394 -20.97 -11.46 -10.46
N ARG A 395 -20.90 -12.25 -9.39
CA ARG A 395 -21.82 -13.34 -9.04
C ARG A 395 -23.28 -12.87 -9.00
N SER A 396 -23.55 -11.68 -8.43
CA SER A 396 -24.89 -11.09 -8.37
C SER A 396 -25.39 -10.54 -9.71
N ARG A 397 -24.51 -10.04 -10.58
CA ARG A 397 -24.87 -9.45 -11.88
C ARG A 397 -25.01 -10.50 -13.00
N TRP A 398 -24.17 -11.53 -12.97
CA TRP A 398 -23.97 -12.50 -14.05
C TRP A 398 -24.25 -13.95 -13.64
N GLN A 399 -24.72 -14.19 -12.41
CA GLN A 399 -25.03 -15.53 -11.88
C GLN A 399 -23.88 -16.55 -12.04
N LEU A 400 -22.65 -16.01 -12.14
CA LEU A 400 -21.41 -16.68 -12.50
C LEU A 400 -20.55 -16.78 -11.25
N ASP A 401 -20.21 -17.99 -10.84
CA ASP A 401 -19.35 -18.25 -9.70
C ASP A 401 -17.90 -18.38 -10.18
N LEU A 402 -17.21 -17.23 -10.34
CA LEU A 402 -15.88 -17.13 -10.97
C LEU A 402 -14.87 -18.18 -10.48
N GLU A 403 -14.92 -18.58 -9.21
CA GLU A 403 -14.04 -19.63 -8.66
C GLU A 403 -14.27 -20.97 -9.37
N LYS A 404 -15.53 -21.40 -9.54
CA LYS A 404 -15.91 -22.70 -10.12
C LYS A 404 -16.06 -22.68 -11.65
N ASP A 405 -16.69 -21.63 -12.17
CA ASP A 405 -17.02 -21.53 -13.60
C ASP A 405 -15.83 -21.03 -14.44
N VAL A 406 -14.83 -20.40 -13.81
CA VAL A 406 -13.65 -19.83 -14.50
C VAL A 406 -12.33 -20.31 -13.90
N PHE A 407 -12.07 -20.12 -12.61
CA PHE A 407 -10.71 -20.31 -12.06
C PHE A 407 -10.31 -21.79 -11.94
N ASP A 408 -11.23 -22.68 -11.55
CA ASP A 408 -11.01 -24.13 -11.37
C ASP A 408 -10.42 -24.85 -12.61
N TRP A 409 -10.60 -24.33 -13.84
CA TRP A 409 -10.02 -24.90 -15.06
C TRP A 409 -8.76 -24.18 -15.57
N VAL A 410 -8.42 -23.00 -15.02
CA VAL A 410 -7.27 -22.19 -15.44
C VAL A 410 -5.98 -22.68 -14.75
N LYS A 411 -5.57 -23.88 -15.18
CA LYS A 411 -4.43 -24.64 -14.63
C LYS A 411 -3.10 -24.28 -15.29
N GLY A 412 -3.12 -23.78 -16.53
CA GLY A 412 -1.94 -23.39 -17.30
C GLY A 412 -1.57 -21.90 -17.14
N ASP A 413 -0.93 -21.35 -18.17
CA ASP A 413 -0.66 -19.91 -18.29
C ASP A 413 -1.95 -19.06 -18.23
N TYR A 414 -1.92 -17.92 -17.55
CA TYR A 414 -2.98 -16.92 -17.62
C TYR A 414 -2.48 -15.46 -17.57
N ALA A 415 -3.29 -14.56 -18.15
CA ALA A 415 -3.08 -13.11 -18.11
C ALA A 415 -4.42 -12.36 -18.04
N LEU A 416 -4.62 -11.57 -16.98
CA LEU A 416 -5.73 -10.63 -16.82
C LEU A 416 -5.22 -9.21 -17.06
N GLY A 417 -5.94 -8.41 -17.86
CA GLY A 417 -5.59 -7.04 -18.20
C GLY A 417 -6.74 -6.06 -18.04
N LEU A 418 -6.45 -4.87 -17.52
CA LEU A 418 -7.35 -3.72 -17.56
C LEU A 418 -6.89 -2.76 -18.66
N LEU A 419 -7.79 -2.34 -19.54
CA LEU A 419 -7.46 -1.50 -20.69
C LEU A 419 -8.03 -0.08 -20.55
N PRO A 420 -7.43 0.94 -21.20
CA PRO A 420 -7.98 2.28 -21.27
C PRO A 420 -9.28 2.32 -22.06
N ASN A 421 -10.23 3.14 -21.63
CA ASN A 421 -11.51 3.32 -22.32
C ASN A 421 -11.37 4.18 -23.58
N PHE A 422 -11.00 3.55 -24.68
CA PHE A 422 -10.93 4.17 -26.01
C PHE A 422 -12.31 4.21 -26.67
N THR A 423 -13.21 5.04 -26.13
CA THR A 423 -14.46 5.41 -26.82
C THR A 423 -14.11 6.22 -28.07
N VAL A 424 -14.19 5.58 -29.23
CA VAL A 424 -14.07 6.28 -30.52
C VAL A 424 -15.32 7.14 -30.70
N GLU A 425 -15.21 8.45 -30.47
CA GLU A 425 -16.28 9.36 -30.89
C GLU A 425 -16.46 9.24 -32.41
N PRO A 426 -17.67 8.93 -32.91
CA PRO A 426 -17.88 8.78 -34.35
C PRO A 426 -17.66 10.13 -35.03
N VAL A 427 -16.64 10.20 -35.90
CA VAL A 427 -16.27 11.40 -36.65
C VAL A 427 -17.34 11.72 -37.70
N THR A 428 -18.41 12.35 -37.22
CA THR A 428 -19.53 12.82 -38.03
C THR A 428 -19.10 14.07 -38.81
N ASN A 429 -18.57 13.84 -40.01
CA ASN A 429 -17.92 14.87 -40.83
C ASN A 429 -18.84 16.06 -41.18
N ALA A 430 -18.68 17.11 -40.38
CA ALA A 430 -18.69 18.54 -40.76
C ALA A 430 -19.77 19.03 -41.75
N LYS A 431 -20.89 19.56 -41.23
CA LYS A 431 -21.60 20.74 -41.78
C LYS A 431 -22.23 21.65 -40.71
N SER A 432 -21.44 22.14 -39.74
CA SER A 432 -21.89 23.23 -38.85
C SER A 432 -20.73 24.11 -38.36
N LYS A 433 -20.83 25.43 -38.58
CA LYS A 433 -19.89 26.44 -38.05
C LYS A 433 -20.29 26.91 -36.64
N ARG A 434 -20.42 25.98 -35.70
CA ARG A 434 -20.49 26.28 -34.26
C ARG A 434 -19.64 25.26 -33.51
N GLN A 435 -18.74 25.75 -32.66
CA GLN A 435 -17.86 24.88 -31.86
C GLN A 435 -18.73 23.98 -30.96
N PRO A 436 -18.52 22.65 -30.95
CA PRO A 436 -19.15 21.79 -29.97
C PRO A 436 -18.53 22.10 -28.60
N ILE A 437 -19.33 22.68 -27.70
CA ILE A 437 -18.97 22.77 -26.28
C ILE A 437 -19.14 21.35 -25.71
N SER A 438 -18.03 20.63 -25.57
CA SER A 438 -18.00 19.24 -25.08
C SER A 438 -18.45 19.12 -23.62
N ARG A 439 -19.77 19.18 -23.40
CA ARG A 439 -20.39 18.81 -22.12
C ARG A 439 -20.25 17.30 -21.91
N ARG A 440 -19.19 16.90 -21.20
CA ARG A 440 -19.04 15.56 -20.64
C ARG A 440 -20.24 15.25 -19.71
N THR A 441 -21.25 14.56 -20.23
CA THR A 441 -22.25 13.87 -19.41
C THR A 441 -21.61 12.65 -18.77
N PRO A 442 -21.70 12.45 -17.43
CA PRO A 442 -21.01 11.36 -16.74
C PRO A 442 -21.77 10.02 -16.84
N ASN A 443 -22.15 9.63 -18.06
CA ASN A 443 -22.53 8.23 -18.32
C ASN A 443 -21.26 7.38 -18.21
N LEU A 444 -21.34 6.23 -17.55
CA LEU A 444 -20.16 5.45 -17.17
C LEU A 444 -19.39 4.94 -18.42
N PRO A 445 -18.14 5.36 -18.64
CA PRO A 445 -17.20 4.50 -19.34
C PRO A 445 -16.86 3.35 -18.38
N THR A 446 -17.26 2.15 -18.75
CA THR A 446 -16.90 0.89 -18.10
C THR A 446 -15.54 0.45 -18.63
N ASN A 447 -14.55 0.32 -17.74
CA ASN A 447 -13.21 -0.15 -18.11
C ASN A 447 -13.28 -1.45 -18.90
N ASP A 448 -12.78 -1.43 -20.13
CA ASP A 448 -12.57 -2.65 -20.90
C ASP A 448 -11.56 -3.55 -20.17
N TRP A 449 -11.82 -4.86 -20.17
CA TRP A 449 -10.90 -5.87 -19.64
C TRP A 449 -10.69 -6.99 -20.64
N ILE A 450 -9.54 -7.64 -20.52
CA ILE A 450 -9.18 -8.87 -21.23
C ILE A 450 -8.75 -9.94 -20.22
N PHE A 451 -9.23 -11.16 -20.39
CA PHE A 451 -8.72 -12.34 -19.70
C PHE A 451 -8.26 -13.36 -20.74
N ILE A 452 -7.02 -13.83 -20.61
CA ILE A 452 -6.38 -14.83 -21.46
C ILE A 452 -6.07 -16.02 -20.57
N ALA A 453 -6.51 -17.21 -20.97
CA ALA A 453 -6.20 -18.45 -20.26
C ALA A 453 -5.76 -19.53 -21.25
N GLU A 454 -4.75 -20.32 -20.88
CA GLU A 454 -4.38 -21.53 -21.62
C GLU A 454 -5.54 -22.53 -21.57
N ARG A 455 -5.89 -23.09 -22.74
CA ARG A 455 -7.07 -23.92 -22.90
C ARG A 455 -6.85 -25.30 -22.28
N PRO A 456 -7.83 -25.83 -21.54
CA PRO A 456 -7.64 -27.12 -20.89
C PRO A 456 -7.40 -28.27 -21.87
N THR A 457 -6.45 -29.13 -21.51
CA THR A 457 -6.06 -30.29 -22.32
C THR A 457 -6.95 -31.52 -22.07
N GLY A 458 -7.57 -31.63 -20.89
CA GLY A 458 -8.48 -32.72 -20.51
C GLY A 458 -9.93 -32.51 -20.97
N GLU A 459 -10.59 -33.59 -21.39
CA GLU A 459 -11.94 -33.53 -22.01
C GLU A 459 -13.05 -32.94 -21.10
N ALA A 460 -12.97 -33.15 -19.79
CA ALA A 460 -13.93 -32.57 -18.85
C ALA A 460 -13.82 -31.04 -18.81
N ASP A 461 -12.59 -30.55 -18.64
CA ASP A 461 -12.31 -29.12 -18.55
C ASP A 461 -12.57 -28.38 -19.88
N LYS A 462 -12.42 -29.06 -21.04
CA LYS A 462 -12.76 -28.48 -22.37
C LYS A 462 -14.22 -28.04 -22.49
N GLN A 463 -15.13 -28.62 -21.70
CA GLN A 463 -16.53 -28.24 -21.70
C GLN A 463 -16.80 -26.92 -20.96
N ALA A 464 -15.85 -26.40 -20.17
CA ALA A 464 -16.05 -25.19 -19.37
C ALA A 464 -16.38 -23.94 -20.22
N ILE A 465 -15.77 -23.79 -21.40
CA ILE A 465 -16.06 -22.67 -22.32
C ILE A 465 -17.50 -22.79 -22.87
N ALA A 466 -17.97 -24.01 -23.16
CA ALA A 466 -19.34 -24.24 -23.61
C ALA A 466 -20.38 -24.07 -22.47
N HIS A 467 -20.00 -24.38 -21.24
CA HIS A 467 -20.78 -24.09 -20.04
C HIS A 467 -20.97 -22.59 -19.82
N LEU A 468 -19.94 -21.75 -20.08
CA LEU A 468 -20.08 -20.29 -20.06
C LEU A 468 -21.07 -19.80 -21.14
N ASP A 469 -21.05 -20.38 -22.35
CA ASP A 469 -22.04 -20.11 -23.40
C ASP A 469 -23.47 -20.49 -22.96
N ASP A 470 -23.67 -21.66 -22.33
CA ASP A 470 -24.99 -22.10 -21.85
C ASP A 470 -25.47 -21.28 -20.64
N LEU A 471 -24.56 -20.86 -19.75
CA LEU A 471 -24.84 -19.93 -18.66
C LEU A 471 -25.26 -18.54 -19.18
N ALA A 472 -24.66 -18.06 -20.28
CA ALA A 472 -25.13 -16.85 -20.97
C ALA A 472 -26.55 -17.03 -21.56
N LYS A 473 -26.85 -18.19 -22.18
CA LYS A 473 -28.19 -18.51 -22.74
C LYS A 473 -29.27 -18.56 -21.66
N THR A 474 -29.00 -19.18 -20.51
CA THR A 474 -29.98 -19.27 -19.39
C THR A 474 -30.32 -17.90 -18.80
N GLN A 475 -29.43 -16.91 -18.93
CA GLN A 475 -29.65 -15.51 -18.55
C GLN A 475 -30.35 -14.66 -19.63
N GLY A 476 -30.81 -15.28 -20.72
CA GLY A 476 -31.49 -14.59 -21.81
C GLY A 476 -30.56 -13.79 -22.72
N LEU A 477 -29.26 -14.08 -22.72
CA LEU A 477 -28.34 -13.56 -23.73
C LEU A 477 -28.36 -14.45 -24.98
N SER A 478 -28.20 -13.83 -26.15
CA SER A 478 -28.00 -14.53 -27.41
C SER A 478 -26.50 -14.71 -27.63
N VAL A 479 -26.05 -15.96 -27.71
CA VAL A 479 -24.70 -16.33 -28.15
C VAL A 479 -24.69 -16.40 -29.67
N GLY A 480 -23.79 -15.67 -30.33
CA GLY A 480 -23.66 -15.67 -31.78
C GLY A 480 -22.22 -15.52 -32.24
N SER A 481 -21.81 -16.35 -33.21
CA SER A 481 -20.49 -16.26 -33.82
C SER A 481 -20.47 -15.25 -34.97
N LEU A 482 -19.43 -14.42 -35.03
CA LEU A 482 -19.23 -13.39 -36.05
C LEU A 482 -17.76 -13.33 -36.51
N PRO A 483 -17.48 -13.00 -37.79
CA PRO A 483 -16.12 -12.80 -38.27
C PRO A 483 -15.57 -11.44 -37.82
N LEU A 484 -14.33 -11.43 -37.33
CA LEU A 484 -13.61 -10.24 -36.87
C LEU A 484 -12.19 -10.26 -37.43
N GLY A 485 -12.03 -9.70 -38.64
CA GLY A 485 -10.87 -9.99 -39.48
C GLY A 485 -10.93 -11.43 -39.98
N ASP A 486 -9.79 -12.13 -39.95
CA ASP A 486 -9.68 -13.55 -40.35
C ASP A 486 -10.13 -14.52 -39.24
N GLN A 487 -10.48 -14.02 -38.06
CA GLN A 487 -10.84 -14.80 -36.87
C GLN A 487 -12.36 -14.88 -36.68
N MET A 488 -12.88 -16.05 -36.32
CA MET A 488 -14.25 -16.18 -35.81
C MET A 488 -14.29 -15.94 -34.30
N VAL A 489 -15.17 -15.06 -33.83
CA VAL A 489 -15.36 -14.77 -32.40
C VAL A 489 -16.81 -15.03 -31.99
N SER A 490 -17.02 -15.54 -30.78
CA SER A 490 -18.34 -15.71 -30.18
C SER A 490 -18.67 -14.51 -29.30
N ALA A 491 -19.82 -13.89 -29.51
CA ALA A 491 -20.29 -12.74 -28.74
C ALA A 491 -21.56 -13.11 -27.95
N TRP A 492 -21.55 -12.77 -26.66
CA TRP A 492 -22.72 -12.80 -25.79
C TRP A 492 -23.43 -11.46 -25.88
N THR A 493 -24.69 -11.45 -26.32
CA THR A 493 -25.41 -10.21 -26.65
C THR A 493 -26.77 -10.15 -25.96
N ARG A 494 -27.14 -8.97 -25.44
CA ARG A 494 -28.52 -8.70 -24.99
C ARG A 494 -29.28 -8.03 -26.13
N LEU A 495 -30.37 -8.63 -26.57
CA LEU A 495 -31.25 -8.04 -27.58
C LEU A 495 -32.29 -7.12 -26.93
N THR A 496 -32.26 -5.83 -27.26
CA THR A 496 -33.21 -4.84 -26.76
C THR A 496 -34.02 -4.23 -27.92
N PRO A 497 -35.33 -3.92 -27.73
CA PRO A 497 -36.14 -3.30 -28.76
C PRO A 497 -35.85 -1.79 -28.84
N SER A 498 -35.13 -1.37 -29.88
CA SER A 498 -34.84 0.04 -30.15
C SER A 498 -35.97 0.69 -30.95
N SER A 499 -36.38 1.89 -30.53
CA SER A 499 -37.59 2.56 -31.03
C SER A 499 -37.37 4.06 -31.21
N GLY A 500 -36.80 4.44 -32.36
CA GLY A 500 -36.77 5.83 -32.79
C GLY A 500 -38.19 6.41 -32.96
N LYS A 501 -38.37 7.71 -32.69
CA LYS A 501 -39.65 8.38 -32.98
C LYS A 501 -39.92 8.29 -34.49
N ASN A 502 -41.09 7.77 -34.86
CA ASN A 502 -41.54 7.53 -36.24
C ASN A 502 -40.64 6.55 -37.04
N GLN A 503 -40.01 5.58 -36.38
CA GLN A 503 -39.30 4.48 -37.05
C GLN A 503 -39.91 3.12 -36.67
N ALA A 504 -39.69 2.11 -37.52
CA ALA A 504 -40.04 0.73 -37.18
C ALA A 504 -39.21 0.25 -35.98
N LYS A 505 -39.79 -0.61 -35.13
CA LYS A 505 -39.05 -1.23 -34.02
C LYS A 505 -37.94 -2.10 -34.59
N THR A 506 -36.71 -1.85 -34.17
CA THR A 506 -35.54 -2.65 -34.52
C THR A 506 -35.04 -3.40 -33.28
N LEU A 507 -34.29 -4.48 -33.48
CA LEU A 507 -33.56 -5.13 -32.39
C LEU A 507 -32.13 -4.58 -32.39
N GLN A 508 -31.70 -4.09 -31.23
CA GLN A 508 -30.34 -3.64 -30.98
C GLN A 508 -29.64 -4.69 -30.12
N ALA A 509 -28.46 -5.13 -30.54
CA ALA A 509 -27.62 -6.06 -29.79
C ALA A 509 -26.62 -5.27 -28.93
N GLU A 510 -26.76 -5.35 -27.61
CA GLU A 510 -25.76 -4.85 -26.66
C GLU A 510 -24.79 -5.98 -26.33
N VAL A 511 -23.55 -5.88 -26.81
CA VAL A 511 -22.47 -6.82 -26.44
C VAL A 511 -22.27 -6.81 -24.92
N GLN A 512 -22.25 -8.00 -24.33
CA GLN A 512 -22.04 -8.24 -22.90
C GLN A 512 -20.68 -8.89 -22.62
N GLY A 513 -20.13 -9.61 -23.60
CA GLY A 513 -18.80 -10.18 -23.62
C GLY A 513 -18.49 -10.80 -24.98
N VAL A 514 -17.21 -11.00 -25.30
CA VAL A 514 -16.74 -11.62 -26.55
C VAL A 514 -15.58 -12.56 -26.23
N HIS A 515 -15.56 -13.76 -26.79
CA HIS A 515 -14.45 -14.70 -26.64
C HIS A 515 -14.06 -15.41 -27.95
N THR A 516 -12.83 -15.93 -27.99
CA THR A 516 -12.29 -16.71 -29.12
C THR A 516 -11.03 -17.50 -28.76
N THR A 517 -10.78 -18.61 -29.47
CA THR A 517 -9.57 -19.44 -29.36
C THR A 517 -8.46 -18.92 -30.27
N VAL A 518 -7.29 -18.54 -29.72
CA VAL A 518 -6.08 -18.19 -30.49
C VAL A 518 -4.91 -19.08 -30.07
N GLY A 519 -4.53 -20.00 -30.96
CA GLY A 519 -3.55 -21.03 -30.66
C GLY A 519 -3.99 -21.90 -29.49
N ASN A 520 -3.17 -21.98 -28.45
CA ASN A 520 -3.48 -22.73 -27.23
C ASN A 520 -4.33 -21.94 -26.21
N TYR A 521 -4.72 -20.69 -26.48
CA TYR A 521 -5.36 -19.81 -25.51
C TYR A 521 -6.82 -19.49 -25.84
N GLU A 522 -7.66 -19.34 -24.83
CA GLU A 522 -8.97 -18.71 -24.95
C GLU A 522 -8.85 -17.27 -24.45
N LEU A 523 -9.32 -16.34 -25.28
CA LEU A 523 -9.31 -14.91 -25.00
C LEU A 523 -10.75 -14.49 -24.72
N PHE A 524 -10.99 -13.80 -23.60
CA PHE A 524 -12.27 -13.19 -23.22
C PHE A 524 -12.10 -11.69 -23.10
N THR A 525 -13.09 -10.91 -23.56
CA THR A 525 -13.07 -9.45 -23.53
C THR A 525 -14.46 -8.87 -23.29
N THR A 526 -14.51 -7.62 -22.83
CA THR A 526 -15.75 -6.83 -22.64
C THR A 526 -16.47 -6.43 -23.93
N SER A 527 -15.74 -6.23 -25.02
CA SER A 527 -16.22 -5.53 -26.22
C SER A 527 -15.57 -6.05 -27.50
N ILE A 528 -16.29 -5.96 -28.63
CA ILE A 528 -15.77 -6.37 -29.95
C ILE A 528 -14.58 -5.48 -30.34
N GLU A 529 -14.63 -4.20 -29.98
CA GLU A 529 -13.56 -3.22 -30.16
C GLU A 529 -12.28 -3.58 -29.37
N THR A 530 -12.43 -4.23 -28.22
CA THR A 530 -11.28 -4.76 -27.46
C THR A 530 -10.74 -6.03 -28.10
N MET A 531 -11.61 -6.97 -28.48
CA MET A 531 -11.19 -8.18 -29.19
C MET A 531 -10.46 -7.86 -30.52
N ASP A 532 -10.97 -6.88 -31.28
CA ASP A 532 -10.37 -6.41 -32.54
C ASP A 532 -8.94 -5.87 -32.33
N ARG A 533 -8.73 -5.05 -31.29
CA ARG A 533 -7.39 -4.55 -30.90
C ARG A 533 -6.48 -5.68 -30.45
N VAL A 534 -6.99 -6.64 -29.70
CA VAL A 534 -6.24 -7.78 -29.16
C VAL A 534 -5.75 -8.67 -30.30
N LEU A 535 -6.63 -9.05 -31.22
CA LEU A 535 -6.26 -9.83 -32.41
C LEU A 535 -5.29 -9.07 -33.33
N LYS A 536 -5.39 -7.73 -33.39
CA LYS A 536 -4.46 -6.86 -34.14
C LYS A 536 -3.22 -6.42 -33.35
N THR A 537 -3.03 -6.88 -32.10
CA THR A 537 -1.96 -6.36 -31.22
C THR A 537 -0.58 -6.62 -31.80
N GLY A 538 -0.35 -7.82 -32.36
CA GLY A 538 0.88 -8.16 -33.09
C GLY A 538 2.15 -7.83 -32.29
N GLY A 539 3.00 -6.96 -32.85
CA GLY A 539 4.23 -6.50 -32.20
C GLY A 539 4.00 -5.63 -30.96
N ASN A 540 2.84 -4.99 -30.79
CA ASN A 540 2.54 -4.03 -29.73
C ASN A 540 1.94 -4.69 -28.45
N SER A 541 2.41 -5.89 -28.12
CA SER A 541 2.02 -6.61 -26.90
C SER A 541 2.90 -6.23 -25.71
N LEU A 542 2.41 -6.46 -24.49
CA LEU A 542 3.13 -6.17 -23.26
C LEU A 542 4.43 -6.99 -23.13
N LYS A 543 4.52 -8.12 -23.85
CA LYS A 543 5.72 -8.96 -24.04
C LYS A 543 6.89 -8.23 -24.72
N ASN A 544 6.59 -7.24 -25.55
CA ASN A 544 7.57 -6.46 -26.32
C ASN A 544 7.63 -4.99 -25.83
N SER A 545 7.23 -4.74 -24.58
CA SER A 545 7.16 -3.38 -24.02
C SER A 545 8.36 -3.11 -23.12
N ASP A 546 9.27 -2.24 -23.57
CA ASP A 546 10.41 -1.73 -22.79
C ASP A 546 9.99 -1.28 -21.38
N ARG A 547 8.79 -0.68 -21.26
CA ARG A 547 8.23 -0.20 -19.99
C ARG A 547 7.93 -1.35 -19.03
N PHE A 548 7.38 -2.45 -19.54
CA PHE A 548 7.09 -3.65 -18.75
C PHE A 548 8.38 -4.39 -18.41
N GLU A 549 9.29 -4.58 -19.38
CA GLU A 549 10.58 -5.24 -19.15
C GLU A 549 11.39 -4.52 -18.05
N GLN A 550 11.54 -3.19 -18.15
CA GLN A 550 12.19 -2.38 -17.11
C GLN A 550 11.46 -2.40 -15.75
N ALA A 551 10.16 -2.68 -15.74
CA ALA A 551 9.38 -2.79 -14.51
C ALA A 551 9.50 -4.18 -13.85
N ILE A 552 9.82 -5.25 -14.58
CA ILE A 552 10.01 -6.58 -14.00
C ILE A 552 11.49 -6.98 -13.83
N ALA A 553 12.43 -6.35 -14.54
CA ALA A 553 13.86 -6.69 -14.49
C ALA A 553 14.51 -6.64 -13.08
N PRO A 554 14.08 -5.78 -12.12
CA PRO A 554 14.59 -5.82 -10.75
C PRO A 554 14.05 -6.96 -9.88
N LEU A 555 13.03 -7.69 -10.32
CA LEU A 555 12.35 -8.73 -9.54
C LEU A 555 13.04 -10.10 -9.74
N LEU A 556 13.19 -10.85 -8.65
CA LEU A 556 13.88 -12.14 -8.65
C LEU A 556 13.14 -13.22 -9.46
N GLN A 557 13.90 -14.21 -9.92
CA GLN A 557 13.44 -15.42 -10.59
C GLN A 557 14.15 -16.64 -9.98
N PRO A 558 13.51 -17.83 -9.90
CA PRO A 558 12.11 -18.11 -10.26
C PRO A 558 11.09 -17.41 -9.35
N ASN A 559 9.87 -17.21 -9.85
CA ASN A 559 8.76 -16.57 -9.14
C ASN A 559 7.38 -17.15 -9.51
N ASN A 560 6.30 -16.63 -8.93
CA ASN A 560 4.91 -17.06 -9.15
C ASN A 560 4.15 -16.13 -10.12
N GLY A 561 4.86 -15.46 -11.02
CA GLY A 561 4.28 -14.49 -11.95
C GLY A 561 4.32 -13.05 -11.42
N TYR A 562 3.55 -12.17 -12.04
CA TYR A 562 3.69 -10.72 -11.88
C TYR A 562 2.34 -10.01 -11.78
N VAL A 563 2.24 -9.08 -10.85
CA VAL A 563 1.33 -7.93 -10.93
C VAL A 563 2.12 -6.78 -11.57
N TYR A 564 1.53 -6.09 -12.53
CA TYR A 564 2.04 -4.85 -13.11
C TYR A 564 0.95 -3.78 -13.14
N LEU A 565 1.34 -2.54 -12.89
CA LEU A 565 0.49 -1.36 -12.87
C LEU A 565 1.23 -0.19 -13.53
N ASP A 566 0.69 0.29 -14.65
CA ASP A 566 1.06 1.57 -15.24
C ASP A 566 0.46 2.69 -14.38
N TRP A 567 1.28 3.38 -13.58
CA TRP A 567 0.75 4.43 -12.69
C TRP A 567 0.39 5.69 -13.47
N THR A 568 1.19 6.05 -14.48
CA THR A 568 0.97 7.26 -15.30
C THR A 568 -0.40 7.25 -15.98
N GLU A 569 -0.75 6.14 -16.64
CA GLU A 569 -2.05 6.01 -17.33
C GLU A 569 -3.15 5.50 -16.38
N GLY A 570 -2.81 4.60 -15.44
CA GLY A 570 -3.79 3.90 -14.59
C GLY A 570 -4.29 4.68 -13.39
N LYS A 571 -3.54 5.68 -12.88
CA LYS A 571 -3.85 6.43 -11.65
C LYS A 571 -5.29 6.95 -11.61
N ALA A 572 -5.74 7.65 -12.64
CA ALA A 572 -7.09 8.25 -12.67
C ALA A 572 -8.23 7.21 -12.66
N VAL A 573 -7.95 6.00 -13.14
CA VAL A 573 -8.90 4.87 -13.15
C VAL A 573 -8.92 4.18 -11.78
N LEU A 574 -7.75 3.91 -11.20
CA LEU A 574 -7.64 3.34 -9.85
C LEU A 574 -8.20 4.28 -8.78
N GLU A 575 -7.94 5.58 -8.85
CA GLU A 575 -8.50 6.60 -7.95
C GLU A 575 -10.05 6.60 -7.92
N ARG A 576 -10.70 6.14 -9.00
CA ARG A 576 -12.15 6.03 -9.13
C ARG A 576 -12.70 4.73 -8.55
N GLN A 577 -11.94 3.63 -8.64
CA GLN A 577 -12.31 2.32 -8.07
C GLN A 577 -11.98 2.22 -6.58
N PHE A 578 -10.86 2.79 -6.15
CA PHE A 578 -10.32 2.72 -4.80
C PHE A 578 -10.07 4.14 -4.23
N PRO A 579 -11.10 4.85 -3.75
CA PRO A 579 -10.96 6.24 -3.26
C PRO A 579 -9.92 6.44 -2.14
N ILE A 580 -9.58 5.37 -1.41
CA ILE A 580 -8.52 5.35 -0.39
C ILE A 580 -7.14 5.76 -0.96
N LEU A 581 -6.87 5.49 -2.24
CA LEU A 581 -5.62 5.86 -2.90
C LEU A 581 -5.37 7.37 -2.88
N LYS A 582 -6.43 8.19 -2.99
CA LYS A 582 -6.34 9.66 -2.91
C LYS A 582 -5.82 10.14 -1.55
N ILE A 583 -6.15 9.42 -0.48
CA ILE A 583 -5.72 9.73 0.90
C ILE A 583 -4.25 9.37 1.10
N ILE A 584 -3.81 8.25 0.51
CA ILE A 584 -2.41 7.81 0.52
C ILE A 584 -1.56 8.77 -0.32
N GLU A 585 -2.02 9.10 -1.53
CA GLU A 585 -1.37 10.08 -2.42
C GLU A 585 -1.25 11.46 -1.75
N LEU A 586 -2.31 11.93 -1.06
CA LEU A 586 -2.35 13.25 -0.43
C LEU A 586 -1.16 13.54 0.49
N VAL A 587 -0.57 12.51 1.12
CA VAL A 587 0.61 12.63 1.99
C VAL A 587 1.90 12.20 1.27
N GLY A 588 1.82 11.21 0.37
CA GLY A 588 2.96 10.72 -0.41
C GLY A 588 3.25 11.48 -1.71
N LYS A 589 2.66 12.66 -1.96
CA LYS A 589 2.67 13.34 -3.27
C LYS A 589 4.03 13.38 -4.00
N PRO A 590 5.17 13.67 -3.35
CA PRO A 590 6.45 13.71 -4.06
C PRO A 590 6.82 12.37 -4.71
N LEU A 591 6.48 11.23 -4.10
CA LEU A 591 6.60 9.91 -4.73
C LEU A 591 5.57 9.74 -5.86
N PHE A 592 4.28 9.88 -5.54
CA PHE A 592 3.19 9.51 -6.46
C PHE A 592 3.04 10.45 -7.68
N ASN A 593 3.81 11.54 -7.72
CA ASN A 593 3.98 12.40 -8.90
C ASN A 593 5.08 11.90 -9.85
N HIS A 594 6.11 11.21 -9.34
CA HIS A 594 7.27 10.71 -10.11
C HIS A 594 7.22 9.19 -10.34
N LEU A 595 6.22 8.49 -9.80
CA LEU A 595 6.00 7.05 -9.98
C LEU A 595 5.54 6.74 -11.42
N GLN A 596 6.33 5.99 -12.19
CA GLN A 596 5.96 5.52 -13.53
C GLN A 596 5.13 4.23 -13.47
N SER A 597 5.54 3.26 -12.66
CA SER A 597 4.88 1.95 -12.58
C SER A 597 5.17 1.25 -11.27
N LEU A 598 4.24 0.41 -10.84
CA LEU A 598 4.41 -0.53 -9.74
C LEU A 598 4.38 -1.95 -10.31
N SER A 599 5.32 -2.79 -9.89
CA SER A 599 5.29 -4.23 -10.13
C SER A 599 5.46 -5.00 -8.83
N LEU A 600 4.90 -6.21 -8.77
CA LEU A 600 4.99 -7.10 -7.62
C LEU A 600 5.12 -8.54 -8.11
N SER A 601 5.96 -9.33 -7.44
CA SER A 601 6.11 -10.77 -7.70
C SER A 601 6.38 -11.55 -6.42
N SER A 602 5.89 -12.79 -6.33
CA SER A 602 6.09 -13.70 -5.19
C SER A 602 7.14 -14.75 -5.51
N TYR A 603 8.06 -14.99 -4.59
CA TYR A 603 9.20 -15.91 -4.75
C TYR A 603 8.96 -17.27 -4.07
N GLY A 604 7.71 -17.57 -3.72
CA GLY A 604 7.33 -18.76 -2.95
C GLY A 604 7.49 -18.56 -1.44
N MET A 605 7.64 -19.66 -0.72
CA MET A 605 7.71 -19.71 0.74
C MET A 605 8.72 -20.76 1.20
N GLU A 606 9.56 -20.43 2.16
CA GLU A 606 10.55 -21.34 2.75
C GLU A 606 10.50 -21.25 4.28
N SER A 607 10.44 -22.39 4.98
CA SER A 607 10.41 -22.46 6.46
C SER A 607 9.36 -21.54 7.12
N GLY A 608 8.17 -21.45 6.53
CA GLY A 608 7.07 -20.59 6.98
C GLY A 608 7.20 -19.10 6.62
N VAL A 609 8.24 -18.69 5.88
CA VAL A 609 8.45 -17.31 5.43
C VAL A 609 8.11 -17.19 3.95
N GLN A 610 7.05 -16.46 3.61
CA GLN A 610 6.74 -16.13 2.21
C GLN A 610 7.51 -14.89 1.77
N HIS A 611 8.13 -14.99 0.59
CA HIS A 611 8.89 -13.90 0.00
C HIS A 611 8.18 -13.29 -1.19
N SER A 612 8.32 -11.97 -1.33
CA SER A 612 7.85 -11.23 -2.49
C SER A 612 8.67 -9.95 -2.64
N GLY A 613 8.88 -9.51 -3.88
CA GLY A 613 9.48 -8.22 -4.19
C GLY A 613 8.46 -7.28 -4.82
N VAL A 614 8.53 -6.00 -4.47
CA VAL A 614 7.74 -4.93 -5.07
C VAL A 614 8.69 -3.87 -5.61
N PHE A 615 8.60 -3.56 -6.90
CA PHE A 615 9.43 -2.52 -7.51
C PHE A 615 8.56 -1.31 -7.90
N LEU A 616 9.02 -0.13 -7.49
CA LEU A 616 8.40 1.17 -7.74
C LEU A 616 9.30 1.96 -8.68
N LYS A 617 9.01 1.91 -9.98
CA LYS A 617 9.80 2.59 -11.01
C LYS A 617 9.53 4.10 -10.97
N LEU A 618 10.58 4.92 -10.92
CA LEU A 618 10.48 6.38 -10.87
C LEU A 618 10.95 7.03 -12.21
N GLU A 619 10.68 8.33 -12.38
CA GLU A 619 11.01 9.13 -13.58
C GLU A 619 12.44 9.69 -13.64
#